data_AF-A0A345H4S7-F1
#
_entry.id   AF-A0A345H4S7-F1
#
_cell.length_a   1.000
_cell.length_b   1.000
_cell.length_c   1.000
_cell.angle_alpha   90.00
_cell.angle_beta   90.00
_cell.angle_gamma   90.00
#
_symmetry.space_group_name_H-M   'P 1'
#
loop_
_entity.id
_entity.type
_entity.pdbx_description
1 polymer ?
#
loop_
_entity_poly.entity_id
_entity_poly.type
_entity_poly.pdbx_seq_one_letter_code
_entity_poly.pdbx_strand_id
1 'polypeptide(L)'
;MRFLKIDKKYFYWFVLAFFISTIVGTQTHELGHIAMAEALGYETTLNYGSMTYNFEGFSEDEDVIAWRKIFENVESFDDFSEIKKEEADQLFKKIEEKFPSNPTDDFYITLGGPIQTILTSFFGLFILAYRNVNKQENFKLTDWLAVFLSLFILREVFNTVMAGGTYLLKGSTFFSGDEFRISTYLGLNQWTIPIMTAILGAIIASFVIFMIVPKKYRITFILAGFVGSIVGFILWFEFLGPWLF
;
A
#
# COMPACT_ATOMS: atom_id res chain seq x y z
N MET A 1 13.86 -30.65 25.05
CA MET A 1 13.11 -29.82 24.08
C MET A 1 13.39 -28.35 24.39
N ARG A 2 14.38 -27.74 23.73
CA ARG A 2 14.91 -26.39 24.06
C ARG A 2 14.77 -25.50 22.81
N PHE A 3 13.55 -25.36 22.31
CA PHE A 3 13.30 -24.84 20.95
C PHE A 3 12.63 -23.46 20.86
N LEU A 4 12.27 -22.84 21.98
CA LEU A 4 11.71 -21.48 21.98
C LEU A 4 12.59 -20.58 22.87
N LYS A 5 13.62 -19.98 22.27
CA LYS A 5 14.37 -18.90 22.92
C LYS A 5 14.24 -17.65 22.07
N ILE A 6 13.58 -16.64 22.62
CA ILE A 6 13.55 -15.31 22.03
C ILE A 6 14.89 -14.66 22.31
N ASP A 7 15.55 -14.19 21.26
CA ASP A 7 16.77 -13.41 21.39
C ASP A 7 16.39 -11.93 21.54
N LYS A 8 16.45 -11.41 22.76
CA LYS A 8 16.03 -10.04 23.08
C LYS A 8 16.76 -8.98 22.25
N LYS A 9 18.04 -9.20 21.94
CA LYS A 9 18.82 -8.23 21.14
C LYS A 9 18.24 -8.16 19.72
N TYR A 10 18.06 -9.30 19.07
CA TYR A 10 17.52 -9.35 17.71
C TYR A 10 16.04 -8.96 17.66
N PHE A 11 15.28 -9.22 18.73
CA PHE A 11 13.89 -8.80 18.83
C PHE A 11 13.71 -7.30 18.59
N TYR A 12 14.42 -6.46 19.34
CA TYR A 12 14.30 -5.00 19.19
C TYR A 12 14.77 -4.51 17.83
N TRP A 13 15.86 -5.08 17.29
CA TRP A 13 16.34 -4.73 15.95
C TRP A 13 15.34 -5.12 14.86
N PHE A 14 14.71 -6.29 14.97
CA PHE A 14 13.67 -6.69 14.02
C PHE A 14 12.41 -5.84 14.17
N VAL A 15 11.98 -5.51 15.38
CA VAL A 15 10.83 -4.61 15.58
C VAL A 15 11.08 -3.27 14.89
N LEU A 16 12.27 -2.68 15.10
CA LEU A 16 12.65 -1.44 14.44
C LEU A 16 12.72 -1.60 12.91
N ALA A 17 13.29 -2.69 12.41
CA ALA A 17 13.39 -2.94 10.98
C ALA A 17 12.02 -3.13 10.32
N PHE A 18 11.08 -3.83 10.97
CA PHE A 18 9.71 -3.98 10.50
C PHE A 18 8.95 -2.66 10.54
N PHE A 19 9.08 -1.90 11.63
CA PHE A 19 8.53 -0.54 11.73
C PHE A 19 8.98 0.35 10.55
N ILE A 20 10.30 0.41 10.27
CA ILE A 20 10.83 1.17 9.14
C ILE A 20 10.32 0.60 7.81
N SER A 21 10.31 -0.72 7.67
CA SER A 21 9.86 -1.38 6.42
C SER A 21 8.39 -1.12 6.13
N THR A 22 7.53 -0.98 7.15
CA THR A 22 6.12 -0.60 6.95
C THR A 22 6.02 0.80 6.35
N ILE A 23 6.77 1.78 6.86
CA ILE A 23 6.78 3.15 6.33
C ILE A 23 7.32 3.16 4.91
N VAL A 24 8.50 2.58 4.70
CA VAL A 24 9.13 2.52 3.38
C VAL A 24 8.23 1.79 2.40
N GLY A 25 7.66 0.64 2.79
CA GLY A 25 6.75 -0.13 1.95
C GLY A 25 5.53 0.66 1.52
N THR A 26 4.88 1.39 2.44
CA THR A 26 3.75 2.25 2.10
C THR A 26 4.16 3.34 1.12
N GLN A 27 5.21 4.09 1.42
CA GLN A 27 5.63 5.20 0.58
C GLN A 27 6.11 4.73 -0.80
N THR A 28 6.86 3.63 -0.88
CA THR A 28 7.30 3.10 -2.18
C THR A 28 6.15 2.55 -3.01
N HIS A 29 5.10 2.04 -2.36
CA HIS A 29 3.89 1.61 -3.07
C HIS A 29 3.17 2.82 -3.69
N GLU A 30 3.00 3.91 -2.94
CA GLU A 30 2.44 5.15 -3.49
C GLU A 30 3.31 5.75 -4.61
N LEU A 31 4.64 5.64 -4.50
CA LEU A 31 5.56 6.00 -5.58
C LEU A 31 5.36 5.14 -6.84
N GLY A 32 4.89 3.90 -6.69
CA GLY A 32 4.51 3.05 -7.82
C GLY A 32 3.32 3.60 -8.60
N HIS A 33 2.30 4.11 -7.90
CA HIS A 33 1.17 4.82 -8.53
C HIS A 33 1.63 6.11 -9.20
N ILE A 34 2.44 6.92 -8.50
CA ILE A 34 2.99 8.18 -9.03
C ILE A 34 3.78 7.95 -10.32
N ALA A 35 4.66 6.95 -10.34
CA ALA A 35 5.45 6.65 -11.53
C ALA A 35 4.58 6.32 -12.76
N MET A 36 3.43 5.66 -12.56
CA MET A 36 2.48 5.39 -13.65
C MET A 36 1.70 6.63 -14.04
N ALA A 37 1.24 7.43 -13.08
CA ALA A 37 0.50 8.66 -13.34
C ALA A 37 1.36 9.69 -14.11
N GLU A 38 2.60 9.91 -13.68
CA GLU A 38 3.53 10.81 -14.38
C GLU A 38 3.88 10.30 -15.79
N ALA A 39 4.04 8.97 -15.96
CA ALA A 39 4.28 8.39 -17.28
C ALA A 39 3.10 8.56 -18.25
N LEU A 40 1.89 8.72 -17.72
CA LEU A 40 0.67 9.00 -18.48
C LEU A 40 0.40 10.50 -18.65
N GLY A 41 1.23 11.38 -18.08
CA GLY A 41 1.14 12.84 -18.22
C GLY A 41 0.29 13.53 -17.17
N TYR A 42 0.01 12.88 -16.03
CA TYR A 42 -0.69 13.51 -14.92
C TYR A 42 0.28 14.20 -13.95
N GLU A 43 -0.17 15.29 -13.35
CA GLU A 43 0.49 15.91 -12.20
C GLU A 43 0.13 15.15 -10.94
N THR A 44 1.12 14.87 -10.09
CA THR A 44 0.92 14.06 -8.90
C THR A 44 1.28 14.80 -7.61
N THR A 45 0.65 14.41 -6.52
CA THR A 45 1.01 14.86 -5.18
C THR A 45 1.02 13.67 -4.25
N LEU A 46 2.15 13.45 -3.58
CA LEU A 46 2.30 12.41 -2.57
C LEU A 46 1.76 12.90 -1.23
N ASN A 47 0.99 12.05 -0.56
CA ASN A 47 0.55 12.22 0.81
C ASN A 47 1.08 11.07 1.68
N TYR A 48 0.96 11.18 3.01
CA TYR A 48 1.53 10.18 3.92
C TYR A 48 0.93 8.76 3.76
N GLY A 49 -0.28 8.64 3.23
CA GLY A 49 -0.98 7.35 3.11
C GLY A 49 -1.61 7.08 1.74
N SER A 50 -1.38 7.99 0.79
CA SER A 50 -2.01 7.96 -0.53
C SER A 50 -1.26 8.88 -1.48
N MET A 51 -1.69 8.91 -2.74
CA MET A 51 -1.37 9.99 -3.65
C MET A 51 -2.65 10.58 -4.25
N THR A 52 -2.51 11.72 -4.91
CA THR A 52 -3.53 12.28 -5.81
C THR A 52 -2.88 12.52 -7.17
N TYR A 53 -3.62 12.30 -8.25
CA TYR A 53 -3.21 12.70 -9.59
C TYR A 53 -4.31 13.52 -10.25
N ASN A 54 -3.93 14.52 -11.04
CA ASN A 54 -4.86 15.32 -11.83
C ASN A 54 -4.23 15.66 -13.19
N PHE A 55 -5.06 16.11 -14.13
CA PHE A 55 -4.57 16.66 -15.38
C PHE A 55 -3.72 17.92 -15.11
N GLU A 56 -2.76 18.18 -16.00
CA GLU A 56 -1.97 19.42 -15.98
C GLU A 56 -2.91 20.65 -16.00
N GLY A 57 -2.67 21.59 -15.09
CA GLY A 57 -3.50 22.80 -14.95
C GLY A 57 -4.84 22.60 -14.24
N PHE A 58 -5.16 21.39 -13.77
CA PHE A 58 -6.42 21.11 -13.07
C PHE A 58 -6.56 21.93 -11.79
N SER A 59 -5.48 22.04 -11.00
CA SER A 59 -5.55 22.75 -9.72
C SER A 59 -5.62 24.27 -9.88
N GLU A 60 -5.21 24.78 -11.04
CA GLU A 60 -5.18 26.19 -11.41
C GLU A 60 -6.44 26.63 -12.18
N ASP A 61 -7.26 25.71 -12.68
CA ASP A 61 -8.47 26.03 -13.45
C ASP A 61 -9.51 26.79 -12.61
N GLU A 62 -10.08 27.84 -13.19
CA GLU A 62 -11.03 28.73 -12.50
C GLU A 62 -12.29 28.00 -12.04
N ASP A 63 -12.82 27.05 -12.83
CA ASP A 63 -14.01 26.29 -12.47
C ASP A 63 -13.70 25.31 -11.32
N VAL A 64 -12.50 24.70 -11.32
CA VAL A 64 -12.04 23.83 -10.23
C VAL A 64 -11.86 24.61 -8.93
N ILE A 65 -11.24 25.79 -8.98
CA ILE A 65 -11.08 26.67 -7.81
C ILE A 65 -12.44 27.13 -7.28
N ALA A 66 -13.37 27.52 -8.17
CA ALA A 66 -14.72 27.90 -7.79
C ALA A 66 -15.47 26.73 -7.13
N TRP A 67 -15.39 25.53 -7.71
CA TRP A 67 -15.98 24.33 -7.17
C TRP A 67 -15.43 24.01 -5.78
N ARG A 68 -14.10 24.00 -5.58
CA ARG A 68 -13.46 23.76 -4.26
C ARG A 68 -13.94 24.75 -3.18
N LYS A 69 -14.10 26.04 -3.52
CA LYS A 69 -14.57 27.08 -2.58
C LYS A 69 -16.00 26.85 -2.08
N ILE A 70 -16.86 26.21 -2.87
CA ILE A 70 -18.21 25.87 -2.43
C ILE A 70 -18.17 24.92 -1.22
N PHE A 71 -17.16 24.06 -1.15
CA PHE A 71 -16.99 23.06 -0.10
C PHE A 71 -16.08 23.50 1.06
N GLU A 72 -15.36 24.63 0.96
CA GLU A 72 -14.39 25.07 1.98
C GLU A 72 -15.01 25.29 3.39
N ASN A 73 -16.31 25.57 3.47
CA ASN A 73 -16.98 25.95 4.73
C ASN A 73 -18.16 25.05 5.10
N VAL A 74 -18.20 23.83 4.58
CA VAL A 74 -19.34 22.93 4.84
C VAL A 74 -18.86 21.53 5.18
N GLU A 75 -19.43 20.95 6.23
CA GLU A 75 -19.08 19.61 6.70
C GLU A 75 -19.64 18.50 5.80
N SER A 76 -20.82 18.69 5.21
CA SER A 76 -21.44 17.73 4.29
C SER A 76 -22.13 18.38 3.09
N PHE A 77 -22.06 17.72 1.94
CA PHE A 77 -22.86 18.07 0.76
C PHE A 77 -24.37 18.03 1.02
N ASP A 78 -24.80 17.20 1.98
CA ASP A 78 -26.22 17.12 2.38
C ASP A 78 -26.72 18.41 3.03
N ASP A 79 -25.83 19.22 3.61
CA ASP A 79 -26.14 20.49 4.25
C ASP A 79 -26.29 21.64 3.25
N PHE A 80 -26.05 21.40 1.96
CA PHE A 80 -26.25 22.42 0.92
C PHE A 80 -27.72 22.69 0.70
N SER A 81 -28.07 23.97 0.49
CA SER A 81 -29.34 24.32 -0.13
C SER A 81 -29.39 23.75 -1.55
N GLU A 82 -30.59 23.43 -2.04
CA GLU A 82 -30.81 22.90 -3.40
C GLU A 82 -30.13 23.77 -4.48
N ILE A 83 -30.14 25.09 -4.30
CA ILE A 83 -29.48 26.05 -5.22
C ILE A 83 -27.96 25.83 -5.24
N LYS A 84 -27.32 25.59 -4.08
CA LYS A 84 -25.88 25.33 -4.01
C LYS A 84 -25.50 23.96 -4.56
N LYS A 85 -26.38 22.96 -4.40
CA LYS A 85 -26.19 21.63 -5.02
C LYS A 85 -26.22 21.76 -6.54
N GLU A 86 -27.19 22.49 -7.08
CA GLU A 86 -27.30 22.72 -8.52
C GLU A 86 -26.11 23.51 -9.08
N GLU A 87 -25.65 24.54 -8.36
CA GLU A 87 -24.43 25.29 -8.73
C GLU A 87 -23.18 24.39 -8.74
N ALA A 88 -23.00 23.57 -7.71
CA ALA A 88 -21.89 22.62 -7.62
C ALA A 88 -21.94 21.57 -8.74
N ASP A 89 -23.13 21.04 -9.06
CA ASP A 89 -23.32 20.07 -10.14
C ASP A 89 -23.05 20.67 -11.52
N GLN A 90 -23.45 21.92 -11.76
CA GLN A 90 -23.17 22.62 -13.02
C GLN A 90 -21.67 22.88 -13.21
N LEU A 91 -20.97 23.31 -12.15
CA LEU A 91 -19.52 23.46 -12.18
C LEU A 91 -18.82 22.11 -12.38
N PHE A 92 -19.26 21.07 -11.67
CA PHE A 92 -18.70 19.74 -11.81
C PHE A 92 -18.82 19.20 -13.24
N LYS A 93 -19.96 19.39 -13.91
CA LYS A 93 -20.13 19.02 -15.32
C LYS A 93 -19.15 19.74 -16.25
N LYS A 94 -18.91 21.04 -16.04
CA LYS A 94 -17.91 21.78 -16.83
C LYS A 94 -16.50 21.23 -16.59
N ILE A 95 -16.18 20.90 -15.34
CA ILE A 95 -14.89 20.31 -14.97
C ILE A 95 -14.74 18.94 -15.63
N GLU A 96 -15.75 18.08 -15.59
CA GLU A 96 -15.75 16.75 -16.22
C GLU A 96 -15.62 16.84 -17.74
N GLU A 97 -16.20 17.85 -18.37
CA GLU A 97 -16.02 18.12 -19.81
C GLU A 97 -14.58 18.54 -20.16
N LYS A 98 -13.93 19.36 -19.30
CA LYS A 98 -12.54 19.79 -19.50
C LYS A 98 -11.53 18.70 -19.16
N PHE A 99 -11.82 17.91 -18.14
CA PHE A 99 -10.94 16.95 -17.49
C PHE A 99 -11.66 15.60 -17.36
N PRO A 100 -11.92 14.92 -18.49
CA PRO A 100 -12.69 13.69 -18.48
C PRO A 100 -11.93 12.59 -17.74
N SER A 101 -12.63 11.84 -16.89
CA SER A 101 -12.05 10.63 -16.28
C SER A 101 -11.65 9.63 -17.37
N ASN A 102 -10.48 9.01 -17.21
CA ASN A 102 -10.03 7.94 -18.10
C ASN A 102 -9.89 6.65 -17.30
N PRO A 103 -10.91 5.76 -17.35
CA PRO A 103 -10.88 4.50 -16.60
C PRO A 103 -9.67 3.62 -16.94
N THR A 104 -9.12 3.75 -18.15
CA THR A 104 -7.94 3.00 -18.57
C THR A 104 -6.69 3.51 -17.87
N ASP A 105 -6.53 4.83 -17.75
CA ASP A 105 -5.40 5.42 -17.04
C ASP A 105 -5.51 5.14 -15.55
N ASP A 106 -6.71 5.30 -14.96
CA ASP A 106 -6.99 4.95 -13.57
C ASP A 106 -6.60 3.50 -13.25
N PHE A 107 -6.88 2.58 -14.18
CA PHE A 107 -6.49 1.17 -14.06
C PHE A 107 -4.97 1.00 -14.04
N TYR A 108 -4.24 1.62 -14.97
CA TYR A 108 -2.78 1.53 -15.02
C TYR A 108 -2.11 2.19 -13.81
N ILE A 109 -2.64 3.33 -13.35
CA ILE A 109 -2.18 3.99 -12.14
C ILE A 109 -2.41 3.08 -10.94
N THR A 110 -3.61 2.51 -10.79
CA THR A 110 -3.93 1.56 -9.71
C THR A 110 -3.02 0.33 -9.73
N LEU A 111 -2.61 -0.16 -10.91
CA LEU A 111 -1.64 -1.27 -11.01
C LEU A 111 -0.23 -0.90 -10.51
N GLY A 112 0.14 0.37 -10.54
CA GLY A 112 1.49 0.84 -10.21
C GLY A 112 1.97 0.41 -8.82
N GLY A 113 1.13 0.59 -7.79
CA GLY A 113 1.46 0.22 -6.41
C GLY A 113 1.69 -1.29 -6.20
N PRO A 114 0.71 -2.16 -6.55
CA PRO A 114 0.88 -3.61 -6.44
C PRO A 114 2.06 -4.13 -7.27
N ILE A 115 2.25 -3.62 -8.51
CA ILE A 115 3.41 -4.00 -9.35
C ILE A 115 4.72 -3.61 -8.65
N GLN A 116 4.84 -2.40 -8.13
CA GLN A 116 6.04 -1.95 -7.41
C GLN A 116 6.33 -2.84 -6.20
N THR A 117 5.30 -3.20 -5.44
CA THR A 117 5.40 -4.05 -4.24
C THR A 117 5.87 -5.46 -4.61
N ILE A 118 5.28 -6.05 -5.65
CA ILE A 118 5.63 -7.38 -6.16
C ILE A 118 7.06 -7.38 -6.73
N LEU A 119 7.44 -6.38 -7.53
CA LEU A 119 8.78 -6.27 -8.09
C LEU A 119 9.86 -6.13 -7.00
N THR A 120 9.59 -5.34 -5.96
CA THR A 120 10.50 -5.19 -4.82
C THR A 120 10.69 -6.51 -4.08
N SER A 121 9.61 -7.27 -3.91
CA SER A 121 9.67 -8.62 -3.34
C SER A 121 10.53 -9.57 -4.18
N PHE A 122 10.31 -9.61 -5.50
CA PHE A 122 11.10 -10.43 -6.39
C PHE A 122 12.57 -10.02 -6.44
N PHE A 123 12.88 -8.72 -6.34
CA PHE A 123 14.25 -8.24 -6.25
C PHE A 123 14.94 -8.73 -4.97
N GLY A 124 14.25 -8.72 -3.84
CA GLY A 124 14.73 -9.34 -2.59
C GLY A 124 15.04 -10.83 -2.76
N LEU A 125 14.11 -11.58 -3.37
CA LEU A 125 14.29 -13.02 -3.62
C LEU A 125 15.47 -13.28 -4.56
N PHE A 126 15.64 -12.45 -5.59
CA PHE A 126 16.76 -12.54 -6.52
C PHE A 126 18.11 -12.37 -5.80
N ILE A 127 18.23 -11.39 -4.90
CA ILE A 127 19.45 -11.20 -4.09
C ILE A 127 19.72 -12.43 -3.22
N LEU A 128 18.69 -12.99 -2.57
CA LEU A 128 18.82 -14.19 -1.74
C LEU A 128 19.24 -15.42 -2.55
N ALA A 129 18.67 -15.60 -3.74
CA ALA A 129 19.01 -16.68 -4.65
C ALA A 129 20.46 -16.56 -5.15
N TYR A 130 20.88 -15.35 -5.57
CA TYR A 130 22.24 -15.09 -6.03
C TYR A 130 23.27 -15.34 -4.93
N ARG A 131 22.99 -14.92 -3.70
CA ARG A 131 23.92 -15.12 -2.57
C ARG A 131 24.02 -16.56 -2.07
N ASN A 132 23.12 -17.45 -2.52
CA ASN A 132 23.04 -18.86 -2.15
C ASN A 132 23.26 -19.06 -0.64
N VAL A 133 22.37 -18.46 0.16
CA VAL A 133 22.48 -18.33 1.63
C VAL A 133 22.79 -19.66 2.33
N ASN A 134 22.37 -20.80 1.75
CA ASN A 134 22.67 -22.15 2.23
C ASN A 134 24.17 -22.52 2.25
N LYS A 135 25.03 -21.78 1.54
CA LYS A 135 26.48 -22.00 1.48
C LYS A 135 27.30 -21.05 2.36
N GLN A 136 26.67 -20.07 3.02
CA GLN A 136 27.39 -19.11 3.85
C GLN A 136 27.23 -19.42 5.33
N GLU A 137 28.34 -19.47 6.06
CA GLU A 137 28.36 -19.78 7.50
C GLU A 137 27.66 -18.72 8.36
N ASN A 138 27.51 -17.48 7.88
CA ASN A 138 26.92 -16.37 8.62
C ASN A 138 25.99 -15.50 7.76
N PHE A 139 24.81 -15.19 8.31
CA PHE A 139 23.83 -14.28 7.72
C PHE A 139 24.33 -12.82 7.83
N LYS A 140 24.60 -12.18 6.69
CA LYS A 140 25.12 -10.80 6.64
C LYS A 140 23.98 -9.79 6.61
N LEU A 141 24.30 -8.52 6.81
CA LEU A 141 23.33 -7.42 6.72
C LEU A 141 22.58 -7.40 5.38
N THR A 142 23.27 -7.69 4.27
CA THR A 142 22.62 -7.72 2.94
C THR A 142 21.66 -8.91 2.77
N ASP A 143 21.84 -10.02 3.49
CA ASP A 143 20.85 -11.10 3.51
C ASP A 143 19.59 -10.65 4.27
N TRP A 144 19.76 -9.92 5.38
CA TRP A 144 18.63 -9.37 6.12
C TRP A 144 17.86 -8.33 5.31
N LEU A 145 18.55 -7.40 4.65
CA LEU A 145 17.92 -6.43 3.74
C LEU A 145 17.12 -7.15 2.64
N ALA A 146 17.70 -8.18 2.02
CA ALA A 146 17.02 -8.95 1.01
C ALA A 146 15.80 -9.74 1.56
N VAL A 147 15.87 -10.25 2.79
CA VAL A 147 14.71 -10.82 3.50
C VAL A 147 13.61 -9.77 3.66
N PHE A 148 13.92 -8.56 4.14
CA PHE A 148 12.90 -7.51 4.30
C PHE A 148 12.30 -7.09 2.97
N LEU A 149 13.11 -6.90 1.92
CA LEU A 149 12.62 -6.60 0.57
C LEU A 149 11.66 -7.69 0.07
N SER A 150 12.02 -8.97 0.25
CA SER A 150 11.18 -10.12 -0.14
C SER A 150 9.83 -10.16 0.60
N LEU A 151 9.74 -9.50 1.75
CA LEU A 151 8.52 -9.46 2.56
C LEU A 151 7.61 -8.28 2.24
N PHE A 152 7.95 -7.40 1.28
CA PHE A 152 7.06 -6.30 0.87
C PHE A 152 5.71 -6.82 0.34
N ILE A 153 5.71 -8.01 -0.26
CA ILE A 153 4.47 -8.68 -0.70
C ILE A 153 3.49 -9.01 0.43
N LEU A 154 3.89 -8.87 1.70
CA LEU A 154 2.96 -9.00 2.82
C LEU A 154 1.88 -7.90 2.84
N ARG A 155 2.06 -6.77 2.14
CA ARG A 155 1.00 -5.74 2.00
C ARG A 155 -0.25 -6.32 1.35
N GLU A 156 -0.10 -7.10 0.29
CA GLU A 156 -1.19 -7.81 -0.42
C GLU A 156 -1.98 -8.73 0.53
N VAL A 157 -1.24 -9.47 1.36
CA VAL A 157 -1.81 -10.37 2.37
C VAL A 157 -2.55 -9.56 3.42
N PHE A 158 -1.92 -8.49 3.93
CA PHE A 158 -2.49 -7.62 4.95
C PHE A 158 -3.80 -6.97 4.46
N ASN A 159 -3.80 -6.35 3.28
CA ASN A 159 -4.96 -5.69 2.70
C ASN A 159 -6.13 -6.67 2.54
N THR A 160 -5.87 -7.86 2.01
CA THR A 160 -6.90 -8.89 1.80
C THR A 160 -7.45 -9.42 3.13
N VAL A 161 -6.58 -9.67 4.12
CA VAL A 161 -7.01 -10.13 5.46
C VAL A 161 -7.81 -9.06 6.19
N MET A 162 -7.40 -7.79 6.12
CA MET A 162 -8.11 -6.68 6.75
C MET A 162 -9.47 -6.42 6.10
N ALA A 163 -9.54 -6.50 4.77
CA ALA A 163 -10.79 -6.44 4.03
C ALA A 163 -11.72 -7.59 4.43
N GLY A 164 -11.22 -8.83 4.46
CA GLY A 164 -11.98 -10.01 4.88
C GLY A 164 -12.47 -9.92 6.33
N GLY A 165 -11.63 -9.42 7.25
CA GLY A 165 -12.02 -9.18 8.64
C GLY A 165 -13.12 -8.12 8.75
N THR A 166 -13.01 -7.04 7.98
CA THR A 166 -14.02 -5.98 7.94
C THR A 166 -15.34 -6.47 7.35
N TYR A 167 -15.28 -7.29 6.31
CA TYR A 167 -16.45 -7.96 5.72
C TYR A 167 -17.17 -8.83 6.75
N LEU A 168 -16.44 -9.72 7.45
CA LEU A 168 -17.02 -10.66 8.40
C LEU A 168 -17.58 -9.97 9.66
N LEU A 169 -16.95 -8.89 10.12
CA LEU A 169 -17.34 -8.20 11.36
C LEU A 169 -18.38 -7.10 11.14
N LYS A 170 -18.31 -6.37 10.02
CA LYS A 170 -19.16 -5.20 9.77
C LYS A 170 -20.11 -5.38 8.58
N GLY A 171 -19.99 -6.45 7.80
CA GLY A 171 -20.78 -6.66 6.59
C GLY A 171 -20.47 -5.69 5.45
N SER A 172 -19.39 -4.90 5.55
CA SER A 172 -19.03 -3.91 4.52
C SER A 172 -18.66 -4.61 3.22
N THR A 173 -19.30 -4.23 2.12
CA THR A 173 -19.02 -4.74 0.77
C THR A 173 -18.15 -3.80 -0.05
N PHE A 174 -17.85 -2.60 0.45
CA PHE A 174 -17.04 -1.63 -0.24
C PHE A 174 -15.59 -1.70 0.26
N PHE A 175 -14.68 -2.10 -0.64
CA PHE A 175 -13.24 -2.20 -0.38
C PHE A 175 -12.49 -1.27 -1.32
N SER A 176 -11.70 -0.37 -0.74
CA SER A 176 -10.95 0.65 -1.48
C SER A 176 -9.55 0.21 -1.92
N GLY A 177 -9.15 -1.03 -1.62
CA GLY A 177 -7.80 -1.52 -1.96
C GLY A 177 -7.58 -1.71 -3.46
N ASP A 178 -6.35 -1.54 -3.90
CA ASP A 178 -5.98 -1.55 -5.32
C ASP A 178 -6.33 -2.87 -6.00
N GLU A 179 -6.08 -4.00 -5.34
CA GLU A 179 -6.38 -5.32 -5.90
C GLU A 179 -7.89 -5.55 -6.11
N PHE A 180 -8.72 -4.95 -5.27
CA PHE A 180 -10.19 -5.00 -5.40
C PHE A 180 -10.64 -4.15 -6.60
N ARG A 181 -10.07 -2.94 -6.76
CA ARG A 181 -10.32 -2.07 -7.91
C ARG A 181 -9.89 -2.72 -9.22
N ILE A 182 -8.72 -3.35 -9.25
CA ILE A 182 -8.22 -4.12 -10.39
C ILE A 182 -9.18 -5.26 -10.74
N SER A 183 -9.67 -6.00 -9.76
CA SER A 183 -10.65 -7.09 -9.99
C SER A 183 -11.93 -6.58 -10.64
N THR A 184 -12.49 -5.49 -10.10
CA THR A 184 -13.72 -4.87 -10.60
C THR A 184 -13.55 -4.34 -12.01
N TYR A 185 -12.42 -3.67 -12.31
CA TYR A 185 -12.12 -3.17 -13.65
C TYR A 185 -12.06 -4.31 -14.69
N LEU A 186 -11.48 -5.46 -14.31
CA LEU A 186 -11.40 -6.64 -15.18
C LEU A 186 -12.74 -7.41 -15.30
N GLY A 187 -13.82 -6.94 -14.68
CA GLY A 187 -15.11 -7.62 -14.65
C GLY A 187 -15.07 -8.95 -13.89
N LEU A 188 -14.08 -9.15 -13.02
CA LEU A 188 -13.93 -10.33 -12.18
C LEU A 188 -14.71 -10.17 -10.87
N ASN A 189 -14.85 -11.25 -10.12
CA ASN A 189 -15.29 -11.14 -8.74
C ASN A 189 -14.29 -10.27 -7.97
N GLN A 190 -14.76 -9.30 -7.18
CA GLN A 190 -13.92 -8.36 -6.44
C GLN A 190 -12.83 -9.02 -5.56
N TRP A 191 -13.02 -10.29 -5.18
CA TRP A 191 -12.07 -11.06 -4.37
C TRP A 191 -11.03 -11.83 -5.18
N THR A 192 -11.16 -11.94 -6.51
CA THR A 192 -10.30 -12.79 -7.34
C THR A 192 -8.84 -12.36 -7.29
N ILE A 193 -8.52 -11.11 -7.64
CA ILE A 193 -7.13 -10.63 -7.62
C ILE A 193 -6.58 -10.55 -6.17
N PRO A 194 -7.30 -9.98 -5.17
CA PRO A 194 -6.82 -9.94 -3.79
C PRO A 194 -6.49 -11.32 -3.23
N ILE A 195 -7.33 -12.33 -3.46
CA ILE A 195 -7.05 -13.70 -3.00
C ILE A 195 -5.83 -14.27 -3.72
N MET A 196 -5.69 -14.05 -5.03
CA MET A 196 -4.54 -14.52 -5.79
C MET A 196 -3.23 -13.88 -5.30
N THR A 197 -3.19 -12.57 -5.10
CA THR A 197 -2.00 -11.86 -4.60
C THR A 197 -1.71 -12.21 -3.14
N ALA A 198 -2.73 -12.39 -2.31
CA ALA A 198 -2.56 -12.85 -0.93
C ALA A 198 -2.01 -14.28 -0.85
N ILE A 199 -2.47 -15.21 -1.69
CA ILE A 199 -1.91 -16.57 -1.76
C ILE A 199 -0.44 -16.52 -2.19
N LEU A 200 -0.12 -15.76 -3.22
CA LEU A 200 1.26 -15.56 -3.68
C LEU A 200 2.14 -14.99 -2.57
N GLY A 201 1.67 -13.93 -1.90
CA GLY A 201 2.35 -13.29 -0.78
C GLY A 201 2.58 -14.25 0.40
N ALA A 202 1.57 -15.05 0.75
CA ALA A 202 1.68 -16.05 1.82
C ALA A 202 2.70 -17.15 1.48
N ILE A 203 2.74 -17.61 0.21
CA ILE A 203 3.73 -18.59 -0.25
C ILE A 203 5.14 -18.02 -0.15
N ILE A 204 5.36 -16.81 -0.67
CA ILE A 204 6.68 -16.16 -0.63
C ILE A 204 7.12 -15.88 0.80
N ALA A 205 6.25 -15.31 1.63
CA ALA A 205 6.58 -15.04 3.03
C ALA A 205 6.90 -16.32 3.81
N SER A 206 6.12 -17.39 3.60
CA SER A 206 6.38 -18.69 4.22
C SER A 206 7.72 -19.27 3.78
N PHE A 207 8.03 -19.19 2.48
CA PHE A 207 9.33 -19.61 1.95
C PHE A 207 10.48 -18.83 2.61
N VAL A 208 10.40 -17.50 2.63
CA VAL A 208 11.45 -16.66 3.22
C VAL A 208 11.63 -16.96 4.71
N ILE A 209 10.55 -17.03 5.49
CA ILE A 209 10.62 -17.24 6.95
C ILE A 209 11.10 -18.65 7.30
N PHE A 210 10.60 -19.69 6.63
CA PHE A 210 10.86 -21.07 7.03
C PHE A 210 12.01 -21.74 6.27
N MET A 211 12.40 -21.23 5.10
CA MET A 211 13.51 -21.79 4.33
C MET A 211 14.75 -20.92 4.41
N ILE A 212 14.62 -19.59 4.39
CA ILE A 212 15.77 -18.68 4.34
C ILE A 212 16.20 -18.21 5.73
N VAL A 213 15.28 -17.71 6.57
CA VAL A 213 15.64 -17.17 7.89
C VAL A 213 16.25 -18.28 8.78
N PRO A 214 17.39 -18.04 9.45
CA PRO A 214 18.05 -19.06 10.28
C PRO A 214 17.14 -19.55 11.41
N LYS A 215 17.10 -20.87 11.66
CA LYS A 215 16.23 -21.51 12.68
C LYS A 215 16.31 -20.84 14.05
N LYS A 216 17.49 -20.37 14.47
CA LYS A 216 17.71 -19.66 15.74
C LYS A 216 16.97 -18.33 15.88
N TYR A 217 16.60 -17.68 14.76
CA TYR A 217 15.98 -16.36 14.76
C TYR A 217 14.50 -16.36 14.39
N ARG A 218 13.96 -17.46 13.84
CA ARG A 218 12.60 -17.50 13.25
C ARG A 218 11.50 -17.02 14.19
N ILE A 219 11.46 -17.54 15.42
CA ILE A 219 10.41 -17.17 16.38
C ILE A 219 10.54 -15.69 16.76
N THR A 220 11.76 -15.24 17.05
CA THR A 220 12.06 -13.84 17.33
C THR A 220 11.63 -12.94 16.18
N PHE A 221 11.91 -13.36 14.94
CA PHE A 221 11.57 -12.65 13.72
C PHE A 221 10.06 -12.56 13.48
N ILE A 222 9.33 -13.67 13.66
CA ILE A 222 7.86 -13.70 13.52
C ILE A 222 7.19 -12.79 14.56
N LEU A 223 7.59 -12.90 15.84
CA LEU A 223 7.02 -12.08 16.90
C LEU A 223 7.36 -10.60 16.72
N ALA A 224 8.61 -10.30 16.33
CA ALA A 224 9.02 -8.94 16.04
C ALA A 224 8.31 -8.37 14.79
N GLY A 225 8.03 -9.19 13.79
CA GLY A 225 7.24 -8.82 12.61
C GLY A 225 5.82 -8.45 12.98
N PHE A 226 5.16 -9.26 13.81
CA PHE A 226 3.82 -8.95 14.28
C PHE A 226 3.78 -7.63 15.07
N VAL A 227 4.65 -7.48 16.08
CA VAL A 227 4.69 -6.27 16.91
C VAL A 227 5.14 -5.05 16.11
N GLY A 228 6.22 -5.17 15.35
CA GLY A 228 6.82 -4.08 14.59
C GLY A 228 5.91 -3.54 13.49
N SER A 229 5.21 -4.42 12.76
CA SER A 229 4.29 -3.98 11.71
C SER A 229 3.03 -3.31 12.26
N ILE A 230 2.47 -3.79 13.38
CA ILE A 230 1.32 -3.13 14.03
C ILE A 230 1.72 -1.76 14.56
N VAL A 231 2.84 -1.69 15.28
CA VAL A 231 3.35 -0.42 15.81
C VAL A 231 3.71 0.53 14.66
N GLY A 232 4.33 0.03 13.59
CA GLY A 232 4.62 0.79 12.37
C GLY A 232 3.38 1.36 11.71
N PHE A 233 2.35 0.53 11.52
CA PHE A 233 1.09 0.98 10.95
C PHE A 233 0.46 2.09 11.81
N ILE A 234 0.28 1.86 13.11
CA ILE A 234 -0.35 2.84 14.01
C ILE A 234 0.46 4.13 14.06
N LEU A 235 1.77 4.05 14.34
CA LEU A 235 2.58 5.27 14.48
C LEU A 235 2.71 6.03 13.16
N TRP A 236 2.68 5.36 12.02
CA TRP A 236 2.72 6.04 10.73
C TRP A 236 1.42 6.78 10.44
N PHE A 237 0.28 6.08 10.47
CA PHE A 237 -1.00 6.66 10.06
C PHE A 237 -1.60 7.62 11.10
N GLU A 238 -1.35 7.42 12.40
CA GLU A 238 -1.92 8.26 13.46
C GLU A 238 -1.01 9.43 13.89
N PHE A 239 0.29 9.37 13.59
CA PHE A 239 1.24 10.35 14.14
C PHE A 239 2.29 10.85 13.14
N LEU A 240 3.22 9.99 12.70
CA LEU A 240 4.38 10.44 11.91
C LEU A 240 4.00 10.92 10.52
N GLY A 241 3.08 10.23 9.85
CA GLY A 241 2.61 10.59 8.52
C GLY A 241 1.97 11.98 8.50
N PRO A 242 0.91 12.21 9.29
CA PRO A 242 0.28 13.53 9.40
C PRO A 242 1.19 14.65 9.92
N TRP A 243 2.29 14.32 10.61
CA TRP A 243 3.26 15.32 11.08
C TRP A 243 4.30 15.69 10.01
N LEU A 244 4.60 14.77 9.08
CA LEU A 244 5.62 14.96 8.04
C LEU A 244 5.09 15.59 6.74
N PHE A 245 3.80 15.42 6.45
CA PHE A 245 3.10 15.93 5.27
C PHE A 245 2.16 17.07 5.68
#